data_AF-A0A6A6I9I6-F1
#
_entry.id   AF-A0A6A6I9I6-F1
#
_cell.length_a   1.000
_cell.length_b   1.000
_cell.length_c   1.000
_cell.angle_alpha   90.00
_cell.angle_beta   90.00
_cell.angle_gamma   90.00
#
_symmetry.space_group_name_H-M   'P 1'
#
loop_
_entity.id
_entity.type
_entity.pdbx_description
1 polymer ?
#
loop_
_entity_poly.entity_id
_entity_poly.type
_entity_poly.pdbx_seq_one_letter_code
_entity_poly.pdbx_strand_id
1 'polypeptide(L)'
;MGTSTSKVLGQNAKRTCQPSNEIQQSPSSPALATACSSNGSSPSVDSRFLCCGQPDAPSPHFRFLDLPAEMRVMIYEELVVVGKIFYTHNLHDVENGRRCHGFELFKKPKLTIFLVCKQIHTEAEKVYLTKNLFVLPVNWPAFQPFTTRNTSDEVEDDDESSKQPAAPRYLFSASALDSVKNISISIDQKQLEHYGCSHSAWTQIYEPAIGPFDQLTRHQRFDHIHDLELDDVADQWLDLVHSLPVPPTGLHYLEVDFTNAYCPIGCCRPIHLAVGDWITLVAPKKLDVIGVLPDEERQFTYVDLNGMHYTRRILKQQYGLRFRQPGEPTPWDEWMIRHPAAVYTLP
;
A
#
# COMPACT_ATOMS: atom_id res chain seq x y z
N MET A 1 30.19 -28.00 12.29
CA MET A 1 30.83 -27.89 10.96
C MET A 1 29.91 -28.59 9.97
N GLY A 2 29.02 -27.84 9.33
CA GLY A 2 28.03 -28.37 8.40
C GLY A 2 28.11 -27.59 7.11
N THR A 3 28.46 -28.29 6.04
CA THR A 3 28.60 -27.76 4.67
C THR A 3 27.22 -27.47 4.10
N SER A 4 26.90 -26.19 3.94
CA SER A 4 25.72 -25.73 3.20
C SER A 4 26.01 -25.83 1.71
N THR A 5 25.38 -26.78 1.02
CA THR A 5 25.41 -26.90 -0.43
C THR A 5 24.29 -26.04 -1.02
N SER A 6 24.64 -24.86 -1.54
CA SER A 6 23.76 -24.09 -2.43
C SER A 6 23.53 -24.89 -3.72
N LYS A 7 22.32 -25.43 -3.89
CA LYS A 7 21.84 -25.85 -5.21
C LYS A 7 21.44 -24.61 -6.00
N VAL A 8 22.10 -24.43 -7.14
CA VAL A 8 21.78 -23.41 -8.15
C VAL A 8 20.55 -23.88 -8.91
N LEU A 9 19.45 -23.15 -8.80
CA LEU A 9 18.22 -23.38 -9.58
C LEU A 9 18.45 -23.03 -11.06
N GLY A 10 17.96 -23.92 -11.91
CA GLY A 10 18.20 -23.95 -13.35
C GLY A 10 17.48 -22.86 -14.14
N GLN A 11 18.11 -22.48 -15.24
CA GLN A 11 17.68 -21.48 -16.21
C GLN A 11 16.45 -21.96 -16.99
N ASN A 12 15.38 -21.17 -16.99
CA ASN A 12 14.22 -21.35 -17.86
C ASN A 12 14.27 -20.44 -19.10
N ALA A 13 13.67 -20.94 -20.16
CA ALA A 13 13.87 -20.57 -21.56
C ALA A 13 13.42 -19.14 -21.94
N LYS A 14 14.29 -18.46 -22.70
CA LYS A 14 14.04 -17.17 -23.35
C LYS A 14 12.97 -17.29 -24.45
N ARG A 15 11.86 -16.55 -24.30
CA ARG A 15 11.04 -16.09 -25.44
C ARG A 15 11.33 -14.61 -25.68
N THR A 16 11.90 -14.32 -26.84
CA THR A 16 12.27 -12.97 -27.28
C THR A 16 11.08 -12.34 -27.99
N CYS A 17 10.50 -11.28 -27.43
CA CYS A 17 9.59 -10.38 -28.13
C CYS A 17 10.30 -9.02 -28.31
N GLN A 18 10.48 -8.59 -29.56
CA GLN A 18 10.99 -7.26 -29.90
C GLN A 18 9.90 -6.20 -29.75
N PRO A 19 10.18 -4.99 -29.23
CA PRO A 19 9.27 -3.86 -29.33
C PRO A 19 9.57 -2.99 -30.56
N SER A 20 8.49 -2.60 -31.24
CA SER A 20 8.45 -1.70 -32.39
C SER A 20 8.54 -0.22 -31.98
N ASN A 21 9.13 0.57 -32.86
CA ASN A 21 9.58 1.95 -32.70
C ASN A 21 8.52 3.02 -32.43
N GLU A 22 8.99 4.01 -31.66
CA GLU A 22 8.78 5.47 -31.67
C GLU A 22 7.75 6.08 -32.65
N ILE A 23 6.85 6.89 -32.09
CA ILE A 23 6.26 8.05 -32.76
C ILE A 23 6.49 9.28 -31.86
N GLN A 24 7.37 10.17 -32.31
CA GLN A 24 7.53 11.54 -31.82
C GLN A 24 6.36 12.40 -32.30
N GLN A 25 5.82 13.26 -31.42
CA GLN A 25 5.24 14.54 -31.82
C GLN A 25 5.09 15.49 -30.62
N SER A 26 5.89 16.55 -30.63
CA SER A 26 5.64 17.84 -29.96
C SER A 26 4.44 18.52 -30.63
N PRO A 27 3.76 19.53 -30.02
CA PRO A 27 4.28 20.90 -30.21
C PRO A 27 3.90 21.98 -29.15
N SER A 28 4.76 23.00 -29.11
CA SER A 28 4.52 24.47 -29.02
C SER A 28 3.53 25.08 -27.99
N SER A 29 4.10 25.94 -27.14
CA SER A 29 3.44 27.12 -26.52
C SER A 29 2.94 28.14 -27.56
N PRO A 30 2.05 29.07 -27.15
CA PRO A 30 2.46 30.47 -27.18
C PRO A 30 2.00 31.29 -25.97
N ALA A 31 2.58 32.49 -25.92
CA ALA A 31 2.58 33.47 -24.83
C ALA A 31 1.55 34.61 -24.99
N LEU A 32 1.52 35.45 -23.94
CA LEU A 32 1.34 36.92 -23.94
C LEU A 32 -0.04 37.55 -24.19
N ALA A 33 -0.40 38.46 -23.25
CA ALA A 33 -1.14 39.74 -23.37
C ALA A 33 -2.04 39.94 -22.13
N THR A 34 -2.34 41.12 -21.55
CA THR A 34 -1.94 42.52 -21.69
C THR A 34 -2.62 43.27 -20.52
N ALA A 35 -1.99 44.36 -20.05
CA ALA A 35 -2.47 45.26 -19.00
C ALA A 35 -3.58 46.23 -19.43
N CYS A 36 -4.38 46.75 -18.47
CA CYS A 36 -5.12 48.04 -18.49
C CYS A 36 -5.38 48.42 -17.01
N SER A 37 -4.80 49.48 -16.44
CA SER A 37 -5.12 50.93 -16.54
C SER A 37 -6.32 51.40 -15.70
N SER A 38 -5.97 52.06 -14.58
CA SER A 38 -6.43 53.37 -14.04
C SER A 38 -7.92 53.77 -14.03
N ASN A 39 -8.40 54.16 -12.84
CA ASN A 39 -9.09 55.43 -12.46
C ASN A 39 -9.55 55.27 -10.99
N GLY A 40 -9.32 56.14 -10.00
CA GLY A 40 -9.12 57.59 -10.01
C GLY A 40 -10.46 58.31 -9.77
N SER A 41 -10.88 58.50 -8.51
CA SER A 41 -11.75 59.60 -8.01
C SER A 41 -12.08 59.45 -6.51
N SER A 42 -11.68 60.44 -5.71
CA SER A 42 -12.11 60.70 -4.32
C SER A 42 -13.09 61.90 -4.30
N PRO A 43 -13.51 62.44 -3.14
CA PRO A 43 -14.74 62.08 -2.43
C PRO A 43 -15.78 63.23 -2.40
N SER A 44 -17.07 62.92 -2.44
CA SER A 44 -18.12 63.89 -2.12
C SER A 44 -18.68 63.64 -0.73
N VAL A 45 -18.39 64.57 0.18
CA VAL A 45 -19.03 64.74 1.48
C VAL A 45 -20.42 65.32 1.22
N ASP A 46 -21.49 64.59 1.56
CA ASP A 46 -22.64 65.24 2.19
C ASP A 46 -23.67 64.29 2.80
N SER A 47 -24.38 64.86 3.76
CA SER A 47 -25.71 64.48 4.24
C SER A 47 -25.82 63.43 5.36
N ARG A 48 -25.86 63.98 6.58
CA ARG A 48 -26.40 63.38 7.79
C ARG A 48 -27.90 63.14 7.61
N PHE A 49 -28.28 61.93 7.25
CA PHE A 49 -29.63 61.43 7.49
C PHE A 49 -29.61 60.47 8.68
N LEU A 50 -30.29 60.88 9.75
CA LEU A 50 -30.73 60.03 10.84
C LEU A 50 -31.77 59.04 10.29
N CYS A 51 -31.32 57.91 9.77
CA CYS A 51 -32.19 56.80 9.41
C CYS A 51 -32.46 55.95 10.66
N CYS A 52 -33.73 55.96 11.05
CA CYS A 52 -34.36 54.99 11.94
C CYS A 52 -33.89 53.55 11.62
N GLY A 53 -33.62 52.76 12.65
CA GLY A 53 -33.06 51.42 12.57
C GLY A 53 -33.68 50.56 11.48
N GLN A 54 -32.94 50.37 10.38
CA GLN A 54 -33.17 49.25 9.48
C GLN A 54 -32.77 47.97 10.22
N PRO A 55 -33.55 46.89 10.14
CA PRO A 55 -33.12 45.60 10.66
C PRO A 55 -31.77 45.27 10.03
N ASP A 56 -30.76 45.01 10.87
CA ASP A 56 -29.38 44.74 10.45
C ASP A 56 -29.39 43.82 9.23
N ALA A 57 -28.91 44.33 8.09
CA ALA A 57 -28.81 43.53 6.88
C ALA A 57 -28.06 42.23 7.26
N PRO A 58 -28.62 41.04 6.93
CA PRO A 58 -28.05 39.78 7.40
C PRO A 58 -26.58 39.75 7.01
N SER A 59 -25.71 39.58 8.02
CA SER A 59 -24.27 39.50 7.83
C SER A 59 -23.99 38.52 6.70
N PRO A 60 -23.19 38.89 5.68
CA PRO A 60 -22.95 38.04 4.53
C PRO A 60 -22.45 36.68 5.02
N HIS A 61 -23.22 35.63 4.72
CA HIS A 61 -22.85 34.28 5.11
C HIS A 61 -21.56 33.90 4.40
N PHE A 62 -20.54 33.56 5.19
CA PHE A 62 -19.28 33.05 4.69
C PHE A 62 -19.50 31.71 3.97
N ARG A 63 -19.03 31.58 2.72
CA ARG A 63 -19.08 30.32 1.97
C ARG A 63 -17.71 29.67 1.97
N PHE A 64 -17.67 28.39 2.31
CA PHE A 64 -16.42 27.63 2.35
C PHE A 64 -15.66 27.63 1.01
N LEU A 65 -16.38 27.57 -0.11
CA LEU A 65 -15.77 27.57 -1.45
C LEU A 65 -15.23 28.94 -1.90
N ASP A 66 -15.58 30.02 -1.21
CA ASP A 66 -15.03 31.35 -1.47
C ASP A 66 -13.63 31.52 -0.84
N LEU A 67 -13.18 30.56 -0.01
CA LEU A 67 -11.81 30.52 0.49
C LEU A 67 -10.82 30.24 -0.65
N PRO A 68 -9.58 30.78 -0.58
CA PRO A 68 -8.48 30.32 -1.41
C PRO A 68 -8.24 28.80 -1.27
N ALA A 69 -7.78 28.16 -2.34
CA ALA A 69 -7.58 26.72 -2.37
C ALA A 69 -6.60 26.23 -1.29
N GLU A 70 -5.58 27.03 -0.99
CA GLU A 70 -4.57 26.77 0.04
C GLU A 70 -5.21 26.67 1.42
N MET A 71 -6.13 27.58 1.74
CA MET A 71 -6.86 27.57 3.01
C MET A 71 -7.79 26.36 3.10
N ARG A 72 -8.44 25.98 1.99
CA ARG A 72 -9.25 24.75 1.96
C ARG A 72 -8.40 23.51 2.18
N VAL A 73 -7.21 23.43 1.56
CA VAL A 73 -6.25 22.34 1.76
C VAL A 73 -5.82 22.25 3.23
N MET A 74 -5.50 23.37 3.88
CA MET A 74 -5.19 23.37 5.33
C MET A 74 -6.35 22.80 6.16
N ILE A 75 -7.59 23.15 5.82
CA ILE A 75 -8.78 22.63 6.51
C ILE A 75 -8.93 21.12 6.22
N TYR A 76 -8.74 20.67 4.99
CA TYR A 76 -8.77 19.24 4.67
C TYR A 76 -7.69 18.50 5.44
N GLU A 77 -6.46 19.02 5.52
CA GLU A 77 -5.37 18.41 6.28
C GLU A 77 -5.76 18.15 7.74
N GLU A 78 -6.36 19.13 8.42
CA GLU A 78 -6.86 18.95 9.79
C GLU A 78 -7.95 17.89 9.90
N LEU A 79 -8.81 17.75 8.87
CA LEU A 79 -9.96 16.84 8.90
C LEU A 79 -9.62 15.40 8.53
N VAL A 80 -8.74 15.19 7.54
CA VAL A 80 -8.53 13.88 6.90
C VAL A 80 -7.11 13.34 7.05
N VAL A 81 -6.13 14.13 7.51
CA VAL A 81 -4.77 13.62 7.78
C VAL A 81 -4.66 13.22 9.24
N VAL A 82 -4.57 11.92 9.47
CA VAL A 82 -4.55 11.33 10.82
C VAL A 82 -3.29 10.54 11.11
N GLY A 83 -2.38 10.45 10.14
CA GLY A 83 -1.15 9.68 10.30
C GLY A 83 -1.28 8.33 9.61
N LYS A 84 -1.70 7.32 10.38
CA LYS A 84 -1.94 5.95 9.91
C LYS A 84 -3.44 5.66 9.80
N ILE A 85 -3.82 4.96 8.74
CA ILE A 85 -5.19 4.50 8.50
C ILE A 85 -5.16 2.98 8.46
N PHE A 86 -5.86 2.35 9.41
CA PHE A 86 -5.92 0.90 9.56
C PHE A 86 -7.20 0.37 8.93
N TYR A 87 -7.07 -0.38 7.83
CA TYR A 87 -8.22 -0.99 7.16
C TYR A 87 -8.62 -2.29 7.86
N THR A 88 -9.80 -2.29 8.50
CA THR A 88 -10.47 -3.51 9.00
C THR A 88 -9.49 -4.48 9.70
N HIS A 89 -8.66 -3.95 10.60
CA HIS A 89 -7.73 -4.80 11.35
C HIS A 89 -8.55 -5.84 12.11
N ASN A 90 -8.16 -7.10 11.98
CA ASN A 90 -8.74 -8.15 12.81
C ASN A 90 -7.88 -8.33 14.08
N LEU A 91 -8.33 -9.20 14.99
CA LEU A 91 -7.59 -9.48 16.22
C LEU A 91 -6.15 -9.96 15.94
N HIS A 92 -5.96 -10.71 14.85
CA HIS A 92 -4.64 -11.20 14.46
C HIS A 92 -3.68 -10.07 14.05
N ASP A 93 -4.16 -9.10 13.27
CA ASP A 93 -3.36 -7.92 12.88
C ASP A 93 -2.86 -7.16 14.12
N VAL A 94 -3.72 -7.02 15.14
CA VAL A 94 -3.41 -6.29 16.38
C VAL A 94 -2.45 -7.07 17.28
N GLU A 95 -2.69 -8.36 17.46
CA GLU A 95 -1.90 -9.19 18.38
C GLU A 95 -0.52 -9.53 17.82
N ASN A 96 -0.40 -9.70 16.50
CA ASN A 96 0.82 -10.25 15.89
C ASN A 96 1.55 -9.27 14.97
N GLY A 97 0.93 -8.15 14.58
CA GLY A 97 1.52 -7.17 13.67
C GLY A 97 2.16 -5.99 14.40
N ARG A 98 3.47 -5.78 14.21
CA ARG A 98 4.16 -4.61 14.81
C ARG A 98 3.67 -3.29 14.22
N ARG A 99 3.23 -3.32 12.96
CA ARG A 99 2.63 -2.17 12.25
C ARG A 99 1.34 -1.64 12.89
N CYS A 100 0.61 -2.48 13.64
CA CYS A 100 -0.65 -2.14 14.31
C CYS A 100 -0.46 -1.68 15.76
N HIS A 101 0.78 -1.60 16.25
CA HIS A 101 1.04 -1.19 17.62
C HIS A 101 0.54 0.23 17.89
N GLY A 102 -0.28 0.40 18.94
CA GLY A 102 -0.85 1.70 19.31
C GLY A 102 -1.86 2.25 18.30
N PHE A 103 -2.54 1.41 17.52
CA PHE A 103 -3.49 1.86 16.51
C PHE A 103 -4.63 2.73 17.10
N GLU A 104 -5.06 2.44 18.34
CA GLU A 104 -6.02 3.22 19.12
C GLU A 104 -5.59 4.66 19.42
N LEU A 105 -4.29 4.97 19.34
CA LEU A 105 -3.76 6.32 19.56
C LEU A 105 -3.98 7.24 18.34
N PHE A 106 -4.29 6.67 17.18
CA PHE A 106 -4.51 7.42 15.95
C PHE A 106 -5.93 7.98 15.88
N LYS A 107 -6.04 9.25 15.45
CA LYS A 107 -7.34 9.89 15.19
C LYS A 107 -8.07 9.16 14.06
N LYS A 108 -9.40 9.16 14.09
CA LYS A 108 -10.22 8.73 12.95
C LYS A 108 -10.45 9.90 11.99
N PRO A 109 -10.24 9.72 10.67
CA PRO A 109 -10.44 10.78 9.69
C PRO A 109 -11.93 11.15 9.59
N LYS A 110 -12.24 12.43 9.36
CA LYS A 110 -13.61 12.93 9.22
C LYS A 110 -14.14 12.76 7.80
N LEU A 111 -14.43 11.51 7.42
CA LEU A 111 -14.81 11.14 6.05
C LEU A 111 -16.16 11.73 5.57
N THR A 112 -16.98 12.28 6.47
CA THR A 112 -18.24 12.96 6.11
C THR A 112 -18.00 14.17 5.19
N ILE A 113 -16.79 14.74 5.19
CA ILE A 113 -16.42 15.84 4.28
C ILE A 113 -16.52 15.44 2.80
N PHE A 114 -16.32 14.16 2.47
CA PHE A 114 -16.43 13.65 1.10
C PHE A 114 -17.86 13.63 0.57
N LEU A 115 -18.86 13.82 1.43
CA LEU A 115 -20.28 13.80 1.08
C LEU A 115 -20.86 15.19 0.81
N VAL A 116 -20.09 16.27 1.01
CA VAL A 116 -20.61 17.64 0.92
C VAL A 116 -20.94 18.04 -0.51
N CYS A 117 -19.93 18.04 -1.39
CA CYS A 117 -20.10 18.28 -2.83
C CYS A 117 -18.93 17.69 -3.62
N LYS A 118 -19.08 17.61 -4.96
CA LYS A 118 -18.06 17.02 -5.85
C LYS A 118 -16.69 17.70 -5.73
N GLN A 119 -16.66 19.04 -5.70
CA GLN A 119 -15.40 19.78 -5.61
C GLN A 119 -14.67 19.48 -4.29
N ILE A 120 -15.37 19.53 -3.17
CA ILE A 120 -14.80 19.23 -1.85
C ILE A 120 -14.32 17.78 -1.78
N HIS A 121 -15.08 16.84 -2.34
CA HIS A 121 -14.67 15.45 -2.43
C HIS A 121 -13.32 15.33 -3.15
N THR A 122 -13.23 15.82 -4.39
CA THR A 122 -12.01 15.70 -5.21
C THR A 122 -10.79 16.33 -4.53
N GLU A 123 -10.95 17.52 -3.94
CA GLU A 123 -9.85 18.19 -3.25
C GLU A 123 -9.42 17.47 -1.97
N ALA A 124 -10.38 17.11 -1.11
CA ALA A 124 -10.10 16.50 0.18
C ALA A 124 -9.61 15.04 0.06
N GLU A 125 -10.17 14.28 -0.88
CA GLU A 125 -9.76 12.89 -1.13
C GLU A 125 -8.29 12.82 -1.58
N LYS A 126 -7.85 13.75 -2.44
CA LYS A 126 -6.45 13.85 -2.84
C LYS A 126 -5.52 14.08 -1.65
N VAL A 127 -5.90 14.96 -0.71
CA VAL A 127 -5.14 15.21 0.53
C VAL A 127 -5.10 13.94 1.41
N TYR A 128 -6.25 13.29 1.58
CA TYR A 128 -6.39 12.05 2.33
C TYR A 128 -5.48 10.93 1.81
N LEU A 129 -5.50 10.68 0.50
CA LEU A 129 -4.77 9.58 -0.14
C LEU A 129 -3.26 9.82 -0.23
N THR A 130 -2.82 11.07 -0.35
CA THR A 130 -1.40 11.38 -0.55
C THR A 130 -0.60 11.49 0.75
N LYS A 131 -1.23 11.93 1.85
CA LYS A 131 -0.52 12.27 3.10
C LYS A 131 -0.56 11.20 4.18
N ASN A 132 -1.57 10.34 4.19
CA ASN A 132 -1.67 9.26 5.18
C ASN A 132 -0.86 8.02 4.76
N LEU A 133 -0.52 7.20 5.75
CA LEU A 133 -0.02 5.83 5.58
C LEU A 133 -1.18 4.85 5.68
N PHE A 134 -1.45 4.11 4.60
CA PHE A 134 -2.51 3.11 4.57
C PHE A 134 -1.97 1.74 4.97
N VAL A 135 -2.41 1.29 6.15
CA VAL A 135 -2.06 -0.01 6.74
C VAL A 135 -3.10 -1.03 6.28
N LEU A 136 -2.73 -1.86 5.30
CA LEU A 136 -3.62 -2.84 4.67
C LEU A 136 -3.76 -4.09 5.57
N PRO A 137 -4.91 -4.75 5.68
CA PRO A 137 -5.04 -5.96 6.51
C PRO A 137 -4.15 -7.10 5.97
N VAL A 138 -3.84 -8.10 6.79
CA VAL A 138 -3.03 -9.26 6.34
C VAL A 138 -3.58 -9.86 5.04
N ASN A 139 -4.88 -10.13 4.94
CA ASN A 139 -5.48 -10.70 3.73
C ASN A 139 -5.99 -9.63 2.74
N TRP A 140 -5.23 -8.56 2.56
CA TRP A 140 -5.63 -7.44 1.69
C TRP A 140 -5.88 -7.81 0.22
N PRO A 141 -5.21 -8.80 -0.42
CA PRO A 141 -5.47 -9.11 -1.83
C PRO A 141 -6.91 -9.57 -2.08
N ALA A 142 -7.55 -10.21 -1.10
CA ALA A 142 -8.95 -10.60 -1.17
C ALA A 142 -9.91 -9.40 -1.31
N PHE A 143 -9.45 -8.18 -1.01
CA PHE A 143 -10.23 -6.95 -1.15
C PHE A 143 -9.91 -6.17 -2.42
N GLN A 144 -9.03 -6.70 -3.27
CA GLN A 144 -8.64 -6.10 -4.55
C GLN A 144 -8.41 -4.57 -4.49
N PRO A 145 -7.56 -4.06 -3.57
CA PRO A 145 -7.44 -2.62 -3.35
C PRO A 145 -7.10 -1.83 -4.62
N PHE A 146 -6.45 -2.45 -5.59
CA PHE A 146 -5.86 -1.76 -6.73
C PHE A 146 -6.46 -2.16 -8.08
N THR A 147 -7.56 -2.91 -8.10
CA THR A 147 -8.20 -3.35 -9.34
C THR A 147 -9.21 -2.31 -9.81
N THR A 148 -9.05 -1.81 -11.05
CA THR A 148 -10.13 -1.07 -11.71
C THR A 148 -11.22 -2.05 -12.12
N ARG A 149 -12.48 -1.77 -11.80
CA ARG A 149 -13.62 -2.50 -12.38
C ARG A 149 -13.56 -2.33 -13.89
N ASN A 150 -13.09 -3.35 -14.60
CA ASN A 150 -13.25 -3.41 -16.05
C ASN A 150 -14.73 -3.63 -16.29
N THR A 151 -15.46 -2.58 -16.63
CA THR A 151 -16.91 -2.59 -16.87
C THR A 151 -17.31 -3.42 -18.10
N SER A 152 -16.36 -4.07 -18.78
CA SER A 152 -16.59 -4.86 -19.99
C SER A 152 -16.86 -6.34 -19.74
N ASP A 153 -16.55 -6.86 -18.55
CA ASP A 153 -16.60 -8.31 -18.29
C ASP A 153 -17.80 -8.74 -17.44
N GLU A 154 -18.82 -7.87 -17.34
CA GLU A 154 -20.15 -8.29 -16.88
C GLU A 154 -20.79 -9.14 -17.99
N VAL A 155 -20.29 -10.37 -18.13
CA VAL A 155 -20.94 -11.42 -18.90
C VAL A 155 -22.25 -11.71 -18.18
N GLU A 156 -23.36 -11.41 -18.87
CA GLU A 156 -24.73 -11.74 -18.47
C GLU A 156 -24.90 -13.27 -18.51
N ASP A 157 -24.37 -13.99 -17.51
CA ASP A 157 -24.69 -15.40 -17.30
C ASP A 157 -25.96 -15.50 -16.44
N ASP A 158 -27.08 -15.77 -17.12
CA ASP A 158 -28.45 -15.95 -16.60
C ASP A 158 -28.64 -17.18 -15.67
N ASP A 159 -27.58 -17.76 -15.11
CA ASP A 159 -27.71 -18.94 -14.23
C ASP A 159 -27.97 -18.55 -12.77
N GLU A 160 -29.26 -18.35 -12.47
CA GLU A 160 -29.87 -17.97 -11.20
C GLU A 160 -29.59 -18.95 -10.02
N SER A 161 -28.86 -20.05 -10.25
CA SER A 161 -28.68 -21.12 -9.25
C SER A 161 -27.39 -21.01 -8.42
N SER A 162 -26.43 -20.17 -8.81
CA SER A 162 -25.19 -19.98 -8.04
C SER A 162 -25.33 -18.75 -7.13
N LYS A 163 -25.28 -18.93 -5.81
CA LYS A 163 -25.13 -17.82 -4.86
C LYS A 163 -23.82 -17.11 -5.16
N GLN A 164 -23.89 -16.05 -5.97
CA GLN A 164 -22.70 -15.25 -6.28
C GLN A 164 -22.03 -14.84 -4.96
N PRO A 165 -20.72 -15.08 -4.82
CA PRO A 165 -19.98 -14.55 -3.68
C PRO A 165 -20.22 -13.04 -3.63
N ALA A 166 -20.49 -12.51 -2.43
CA ALA A 166 -20.76 -11.10 -2.24
C ALA A 166 -19.71 -10.27 -2.99
N ALA A 167 -20.18 -9.33 -3.84
CA ALA A 167 -19.31 -8.57 -4.71
C ALA A 167 -18.09 -8.03 -3.94
N PRO A 168 -16.87 -8.15 -4.48
CA PRO A 168 -15.66 -7.76 -3.79
C PRO A 168 -15.75 -6.29 -3.35
N ARG A 169 -15.50 -6.04 -2.07
CA ARG A 169 -15.53 -4.69 -1.51
C ARG A 169 -14.16 -4.05 -1.70
N TYR A 170 -14.03 -3.20 -2.70
CA TYR A 170 -12.82 -2.42 -2.97
C TYR A 170 -12.43 -1.55 -1.77
N LEU A 171 -11.14 -1.53 -1.42
CA LEU A 171 -10.61 -0.68 -0.33
C LEU A 171 -10.44 0.78 -0.74
N PHE A 172 -10.29 1.02 -2.05
CA PHE A 172 -9.93 2.32 -2.59
C PHE A 172 -10.84 2.73 -3.75
N SER A 173 -10.97 4.04 -3.97
CA SER A 173 -11.62 4.62 -5.14
C SER A 173 -10.71 4.51 -6.37
N ALA A 174 -11.26 4.73 -7.58
CA ALA A 174 -10.44 4.79 -8.80
C ALA A 174 -9.34 5.87 -8.70
N SER A 175 -9.61 7.00 -8.06
CA SER A 175 -8.64 8.10 -7.86
C SER A 175 -7.48 7.73 -6.93
N ALA A 176 -7.63 6.69 -6.12
CA ALA A 176 -6.57 6.19 -5.25
C ALA A 176 -5.43 5.52 -6.00
N LEU A 177 -5.69 4.94 -7.16
CA LEU A 177 -4.64 4.33 -8.00
C LEU A 177 -3.57 5.35 -8.37
N ASP A 178 -3.96 6.61 -8.56
CA ASP A 178 -3.03 7.70 -8.86
C ASP A 178 -2.53 8.43 -7.62
N SER A 179 -3.30 8.41 -6.53
CA SER A 179 -3.10 9.33 -5.40
C SER A 179 -2.49 8.67 -4.16
N VAL A 180 -2.62 7.36 -3.97
CA VAL A 180 -1.99 6.66 -2.86
C VAL A 180 -0.47 6.71 -3.03
N LYS A 181 0.24 7.10 -1.96
CA LYS A 181 1.70 7.24 -1.96
C LYS A 181 2.40 6.44 -0.88
N ASN A 182 1.69 6.11 0.21
CA ASN A 182 2.30 5.51 1.38
C ASN A 182 1.47 4.28 1.79
N ILE A 183 2.07 3.11 1.70
CA ILE A 183 1.41 1.82 1.98
C ILE A 183 2.22 1.07 3.04
N SER A 184 1.52 0.38 3.93
CA SER A 184 2.08 -0.59 4.87
C SER A 184 1.40 -1.94 4.65
N ILE A 185 2.20 -2.97 4.38
CA ILE A 185 1.77 -4.36 4.22
C ILE A 185 2.51 -5.27 5.19
N SER A 186 1.98 -6.47 5.35
CA SER A 186 2.64 -7.57 6.04
C SER A 186 2.82 -8.75 5.11
N ILE A 187 3.93 -9.47 5.29
CA ILE A 187 4.13 -10.83 4.81
C ILE A 187 3.90 -11.74 6.02
N ASP A 188 2.82 -12.50 6.00
CA ASP A 188 2.29 -13.21 7.15
C ASP A 188 1.90 -14.64 6.77
N GLN A 189 2.16 -15.60 7.66
CA GLN A 189 1.81 -17.00 7.50
C GLN A 189 0.31 -17.20 7.21
N LYS A 190 -0.59 -16.35 7.72
CA LYS A 190 -2.04 -16.45 7.45
C LYS A 190 -2.46 -16.13 6.03
N GLN A 191 -1.56 -15.56 5.22
CA GLN A 191 -1.81 -15.34 3.79
C GLN A 191 -1.64 -16.63 2.99
N LEU A 192 -1.00 -17.64 3.58
CA LEU A 192 -0.68 -18.88 2.92
C LEU A 192 -1.88 -19.82 2.98
N GLU A 193 -2.26 -20.31 1.81
CA GLU A 193 -3.15 -21.45 1.69
C GLU A 193 -2.41 -22.71 2.16
N HIS A 194 -3.04 -23.47 3.05
CA HIS A 194 -2.49 -24.74 3.50
C HIS A 194 -2.77 -25.83 2.47
N TYR A 195 -1.76 -26.18 1.69
CA TYR A 195 -1.82 -27.35 0.84
C TYR A 195 -1.52 -28.60 1.67
N GLY A 196 -2.56 -29.25 2.19
CA GLY A 196 -2.36 -30.55 2.83
C GLY A 196 -1.75 -31.55 1.85
N CYS A 197 -0.54 -32.06 2.13
CA CYS A 197 0.03 -33.18 1.38
C CYS A 197 -0.81 -34.44 1.56
N SER A 198 -1.74 -34.67 0.63
CA SER A 198 -2.56 -35.88 0.57
C SER A 198 -1.71 -37.12 0.26
N HIS A 199 -2.22 -38.31 0.59
CA HIS A 199 -1.57 -39.58 0.20
C HIS A 199 -1.37 -39.66 -1.32
N SER A 200 -2.31 -39.13 -2.11
CA SER A 200 -2.18 -39.06 -3.57
C SER A 200 -1.04 -38.16 -4.03
N ALA A 201 -0.83 -37.00 -3.37
CA ALA A 201 0.30 -36.12 -3.66
C ALA A 201 1.62 -36.88 -3.45
N TRP A 202 1.75 -37.57 -2.32
CA TRP A 202 2.91 -38.42 -2.03
C TRP A 202 3.18 -39.52 -3.05
N THR A 203 2.14 -40.13 -3.62
CA THR A 203 2.32 -41.14 -4.69
C THR A 203 2.75 -40.54 -6.02
N GLN A 204 2.46 -39.26 -6.26
CA GLN A 204 2.82 -38.55 -7.49
C GLN A 204 4.23 -37.96 -7.41
N ILE A 205 4.74 -37.67 -6.21
CA ILE A 205 6.09 -37.14 -6.00
C ILE A 205 7.13 -38.28 -6.05
N TYR A 206 7.13 -39.06 -7.13
CA TYR A 206 8.22 -39.99 -7.39
C TYR A 206 9.41 -39.20 -7.93
N GLU A 207 10.24 -38.69 -7.02
CA GLU A 207 11.59 -38.25 -7.36
C GLU A 207 12.55 -39.44 -7.29
N PRO A 208 13.19 -39.84 -8.40
CA PRO A 208 14.15 -40.95 -8.40
C PRO A 208 15.29 -40.78 -7.39
N ALA A 209 15.59 -39.55 -6.98
CA ALA A 209 16.64 -39.22 -6.02
C ALA A 209 16.25 -39.48 -4.56
N ILE A 210 14.96 -39.50 -4.24
CA ILE A 210 14.44 -39.57 -2.86
C ILE A 210 14.05 -41.00 -2.52
N GLY A 211 13.49 -41.74 -3.48
CA GLY A 211 13.00 -43.11 -3.28
C GLY A 211 11.53 -43.13 -2.84
N PRO A 212 10.91 -44.32 -2.78
CA PRO A 212 9.49 -44.44 -2.48
C PRO A 212 9.21 -44.11 -1.00
N PHE A 213 7.99 -43.64 -0.73
CA PHE A 213 7.58 -43.12 0.59
C PHE A 213 7.86 -44.09 1.75
N ASP A 214 7.61 -45.38 1.55
CA ASP A 214 7.82 -46.45 2.53
C ASP A 214 9.29 -46.64 2.93
N GLN A 215 10.23 -46.23 2.07
CA GLN A 215 11.67 -46.28 2.33
C GLN A 215 12.21 -45.01 3.00
N LEU A 216 11.43 -43.93 3.03
CA LEU A 216 11.83 -42.69 3.67
C LEU A 216 11.68 -42.74 5.18
N THR A 217 12.70 -42.24 5.89
CA THR A 217 12.59 -41.94 7.31
C THR A 217 11.59 -40.80 7.55
N ARG A 218 11.08 -40.70 8.77
CA ARG A 218 10.18 -39.60 9.16
C ARG A 218 10.80 -38.23 8.90
N HIS A 219 12.10 -38.07 9.14
CA HIS A 219 12.81 -36.80 8.91
C HIS A 219 12.88 -36.46 7.43
N GLN A 220 13.24 -37.42 6.57
CA GLN A 220 13.25 -37.20 5.11
C GLN A 220 11.87 -36.85 4.56
N ARG A 221 10.81 -37.49 5.06
CA ARG A 221 9.44 -37.13 4.67
C ARG A 221 9.08 -35.70 5.08
N PHE A 222 9.50 -35.31 6.29
CA PHE A 222 9.26 -33.96 6.79
C PHE A 222 10.03 -32.93 5.98
N ASP A 223 11.33 -33.13 5.76
CA ASP A 223 12.18 -32.22 5.00
C ASP A 223 11.65 -32.05 3.57
N HIS A 224 11.21 -33.15 2.95
CA HIS A 224 10.64 -33.12 1.62
C HIS A 224 9.33 -32.33 1.53
N ILE A 225 8.36 -32.56 2.44
CA ILE A 225 7.14 -31.72 2.49
C ILE A 225 7.54 -30.28 2.74
N HIS A 226 8.43 -30.04 3.69
CA HIS A 226 8.83 -28.70 4.07
C HIS A 226 9.40 -27.94 2.87
N ASP A 227 10.28 -28.57 2.09
CA ASP A 227 10.87 -27.94 0.89
C ASP A 227 9.81 -27.68 -0.19
N LEU A 228 8.86 -28.60 -0.40
CA LEU A 228 7.73 -28.38 -1.32
C LEU A 228 6.84 -27.22 -0.89
N GLU A 229 6.48 -27.16 0.40
CA GLU A 229 5.68 -26.06 0.95
C GLU A 229 6.43 -24.72 0.83
N LEU A 230 7.76 -24.72 0.91
CA LEU A 230 8.54 -23.49 0.72
C LEU A 230 8.48 -22.97 -0.71
N ASP A 231 8.42 -23.84 -1.72
CA ASP A 231 8.22 -23.43 -3.12
C ASP A 231 6.83 -22.78 -3.28
N ASP A 232 5.77 -23.39 -2.73
CA ASP A 232 4.41 -22.83 -2.77
C ASP A 232 4.31 -21.49 -2.01
N VAL A 233 5.03 -21.37 -0.88
CA VAL A 233 5.13 -20.12 -0.12
C VAL A 233 5.78 -19.01 -0.93
N ALA A 234 6.83 -19.33 -1.69
CA ALA A 234 7.52 -18.36 -2.54
C ALA A 234 6.56 -17.80 -3.58
N ASP A 235 5.83 -18.68 -4.28
CA ASP A 235 4.88 -18.30 -5.32
C ASP A 235 3.74 -17.45 -4.75
N GLN A 236 3.11 -17.89 -3.65
CA GLN A 236 2.00 -17.16 -3.03
C GLN A 236 2.40 -15.78 -2.52
N TRP A 237 3.57 -15.66 -1.88
CA TRP A 237 4.06 -14.36 -1.44
C TRP A 237 4.46 -13.46 -2.60
N LEU A 238 5.00 -14.03 -3.70
CA LEU A 238 5.33 -13.27 -4.91
C LEU A 238 4.07 -12.74 -5.59
N ASP A 239 3.02 -13.56 -5.72
CA ASP A 239 1.72 -13.14 -6.25
C ASP A 239 1.10 -12.02 -5.40
N LEU A 240 1.20 -12.16 -4.07
CA LEU A 240 0.71 -11.16 -3.12
C LEU A 240 1.39 -9.80 -3.33
N VAL A 241 2.72 -9.76 -3.46
CA VAL A 241 3.44 -8.50 -3.67
C VAL A 241 3.32 -7.98 -5.10
N HIS A 242 3.16 -8.84 -6.11
CA HIS A 242 2.86 -8.42 -7.50
C HIS A 242 1.46 -7.81 -7.63
N SER A 243 0.54 -8.12 -6.72
CA SER A 243 -0.77 -7.46 -6.66
C SER A 243 -0.72 -6.02 -6.09
N LEU A 244 0.44 -5.56 -5.61
CA LEU A 244 0.64 -4.16 -5.21
C LEU A 244 0.50 -3.25 -6.43
N PRO A 245 0.04 -2.00 -6.24
CA PRO A 245 -0.11 -1.10 -7.35
C PRO A 245 1.28 -0.67 -7.80
N VAL A 246 1.42 -0.52 -9.12
CA VAL A 246 2.50 0.27 -9.72
C VAL A 246 1.87 1.61 -10.12
N PRO A 247 1.62 2.53 -9.16
CA PRO A 247 1.00 3.79 -9.49
C PRO A 247 1.89 4.53 -10.51
N PRO A 248 1.33 5.24 -11.50
CA PRO A 248 2.12 5.92 -12.55
C PRO A 248 3.19 6.87 -12.01
N THR A 249 2.99 7.37 -10.78
CA THR A 249 3.87 8.32 -10.10
C THR A 249 4.78 7.68 -9.05
N GLY A 250 4.73 6.35 -8.91
CA GLY A 250 5.46 5.56 -7.93
C GLY A 250 4.96 5.73 -6.49
N LEU A 251 5.33 4.78 -5.62
CA LEU A 251 5.13 4.91 -4.19
C LEU A 251 6.20 5.80 -3.57
N HIS A 252 5.80 6.67 -2.64
CA HIS A 252 6.75 7.47 -1.86
C HIS A 252 7.31 6.68 -0.68
N TYR A 253 6.48 5.83 -0.08
CA TYR A 253 6.85 5.06 1.10
C TYR A 253 6.16 3.70 1.08
N LEU A 254 6.94 2.66 1.32
CA LEU A 254 6.46 1.31 1.50
C LEU A 254 7.03 0.74 2.79
N GLU A 255 6.15 0.38 3.71
CA GLU A 255 6.48 -0.39 4.91
C GLU A 255 6.12 -1.87 4.69
N VAL A 256 7.05 -2.78 4.99
CA VAL A 256 6.84 -4.23 4.91
C VAL A 256 7.16 -4.87 6.26
N ASP A 257 6.15 -5.51 6.85
CA ASP A 257 6.27 -6.24 8.11
C ASP A 257 6.47 -7.73 7.88
N PHE A 258 7.64 -8.26 8.24
CA PHE A 258 7.97 -9.68 8.17
C PHE A 258 7.79 -10.41 9.50
N THR A 259 7.24 -9.78 10.55
CA THR A 259 7.18 -10.34 11.91
C THR A 259 6.63 -11.78 11.93
N ASN A 260 5.61 -12.07 11.13
CA ASN A 260 4.98 -13.40 11.02
C ASN A 260 5.26 -14.12 9.69
N ALA A 261 6.36 -13.79 9.00
CA ALA A 261 6.77 -14.47 7.77
C ALA A 261 7.36 -15.87 8.07
N TYR A 262 6.59 -16.72 8.75
CA TYR A 262 6.92 -18.11 9.02
C TYR A 262 6.40 -19.01 7.91
N CYS A 263 7.08 -20.13 7.65
CA CYS A 263 6.53 -21.18 6.80
C CYS A 263 5.25 -21.77 7.43
N PRO A 264 4.40 -22.49 6.67
CA PRO A 264 3.16 -23.10 7.16
C PRO A 264 3.34 -23.98 8.42
N ILE A 265 4.52 -24.58 8.58
CA ILE A 265 4.87 -25.45 9.70
C ILE A 265 5.34 -24.64 10.93
N GLY A 266 5.77 -23.40 10.74
CA GLY A 266 6.30 -22.53 11.80
C GLY A 266 7.76 -22.82 12.20
N CYS A 267 8.48 -23.68 11.46
CA CYS A 267 9.85 -24.07 11.82
C CYS A 267 10.93 -23.11 11.29
N CYS A 268 10.66 -22.37 10.21
CA CYS A 268 11.60 -21.39 9.65
C CYS A 268 10.88 -20.14 9.14
N ARG A 269 11.67 -19.11 8.78
CA ARG A 269 11.20 -17.84 8.21
C ARG A 269 11.85 -17.59 6.86
N PRO A 270 11.23 -18.03 5.76
CA PRO A 270 11.84 -17.98 4.43
C PRO A 270 11.73 -16.58 3.80
N ILE A 271 12.15 -15.54 4.52
CA ILE A 271 12.03 -14.13 4.10
C ILE A 271 12.70 -13.88 2.74
N HIS A 272 13.80 -14.58 2.47
CA HIS A 272 14.52 -14.48 1.19
C HIS A 272 13.66 -14.90 -0.01
N LEU A 273 12.60 -15.70 0.18
CA LEU A 273 11.65 -16.07 -0.87
C LEU A 273 10.63 -14.94 -1.14
N ALA A 274 10.29 -14.15 -0.13
CA ALA A 274 9.41 -12.99 -0.29
C ALA A 274 10.13 -11.74 -0.83
N VAL A 275 11.46 -11.70 -0.79
CA VAL A 275 12.24 -10.57 -1.29
C VAL A 275 12.58 -10.83 -2.75
N GLY A 276 12.01 -10.02 -3.65
CA GLY A 276 12.16 -10.25 -5.09
C GLY A 276 12.17 -8.98 -5.93
N ASP A 277 12.00 -9.18 -7.23
CA ASP A 277 11.97 -8.15 -8.26
C ASP A 277 10.82 -7.15 -8.11
N TRP A 278 9.78 -7.51 -7.36
CA TRP A 278 8.66 -6.63 -7.03
C TRP A 278 9.13 -5.30 -6.42
N ILE A 279 10.26 -5.27 -5.71
CA ILE A 279 10.83 -4.02 -5.18
C ILE A 279 11.21 -3.07 -6.33
N THR A 280 11.82 -3.59 -7.39
CA THR A 280 12.13 -2.81 -8.60
C THR A 280 10.88 -2.44 -9.40
N LEU A 281 9.87 -3.31 -9.41
CA LEU A 281 8.61 -3.06 -10.10
C LEU A 281 7.82 -1.93 -9.43
N VAL A 282 7.67 -1.98 -8.11
CA VAL A 282 6.97 -0.97 -7.30
C VAL A 282 7.78 0.32 -7.17
N ALA A 283 9.12 0.20 -7.18
CA ALA A 283 10.10 1.29 -7.12
C ALA A 283 9.80 2.37 -6.06
N PRO A 284 9.64 2.01 -4.77
CA PRO A 284 9.31 2.98 -3.74
C PRO A 284 10.47 3.93 -3.49
N LYS A 285 10.20 5.23 -3.26
CA LYS A 285 11.25 6.20 -2.88
C LYS A 285 11.89 5.88 -1.52
N LYS A 286 11.11 5.27 -0.61
CA LYS A 286 11.54 4.81 0.71
C LYS A 286 10.94 3.44 1.01
N LEU A 287 11.81 2.47 1.28
CA LEU A 287 11.46 1.12 1.72
C LEU A 287 11.84 0.96 3.20
N ASP A 288 10.86 0.68 4.04
CA ASP A 288 11.05 0.50 5.47
C ASP A 288 10.62 -0.91 5.88
N VAL A 289 11.54 -1.67 6.46
CA VAL A 289 11.35 -3.09 6.75
C VAL A 289 11.37 -3.29 8.25
N ILE A 290 10.35 -3.98 8.77
CA ILE A 290 10.24 -4.34 10.19
C ILE A 290 10.09 -5.84 10.36
N GLY A 291 10.38 -6.31 11.57
CA GLY A 291 10.18 -7.70 11.96
C GLY A 291 11.30 -8.65 11.53
N VAL A 292 12.32 -8.19 10.82
CA VAL A 292 13.48 -9.01 10.45
C VAL A 292 14.46 -9.19 11.62
N LEU A 293 15.15 -10.34 11.66
CA LEU A 293 16.23 -10.65 12.60
C LEU A 293 17.58 -10.17 12.06
N PRO A 294 18.59 -9.96 12.92
CA PRO A 294 19.89 -9.44 12.50
C PRO A 294 20.61 -10.26 11.41
N ASP A 295 20.46 -11.59 11.41
CA ASP A 295 21.06 -12.43 10.37
C ASP A 295 20.25 -12.43 9.07
N GLU A 296 18.93 -12.30 9.15
CA GLU A 296 18.05 -12.13 7.99
C GLU A 296 18.32 -10.78 7.30
N GLU A 297 18.57 -9.71 8.07
CA GLU A 297 18.98 -8.39 7.52
C GLU A 297 20.26 -8.47 6.68
N ARG A 298 21.19 -9.36 7.04
CA ARG A 298 22.46 -9.55 6.29
C ARG A 298 22.22 -10.29 4.98
N GLN A 299 21.21 -11.14 4.94
CA GLN A 299 20.82 -11.96 3.79
C GLN A 299 19.74 -11.30 2.91
N PHE A 300 19.32 -10.09 3.26
CA PHE A 300 18.28 -9.34 2.54
C PHE A 300 18.80 -8.83 1.18
N THR A 301 18.81 -9.74 0.19
CA THR A 301 19.31 -9.54 -1.17
C THR A 301 18.47 -10.36 -2.15
N TYR A 302 18.34 -9.92 -3.39
CA TYR A 302 17.70 -10.70 -4.46
C TYR A 302 18.38 -10.49 -5.81
N VAL A 303 18.00 -11.29 -6.80
CA VAL A 303 18.42 -11.17 -8.20
C VAL A 303 17.18 -10.82 -9.03
N ASP A 304 17.24 -9.73 -9.79
CA ASP A 304 16.13 -9.35 -10.67
C ASP A 304 16.06 -10.23 -11.93
N LEU A 305 15.02 -10.00 -12.75
CA LEU A 305 14.82 -10.71 -14.03
C LEU A 305 15.97 -10.51 -15.04
N ASN A 306 16.79 -9.48 -14.86
CA ASN A 306 17.95 -9.20 -15.71
C ASN A 306 19.25 -9.84 -15.17
N GLY A 307 19.19 -10.57 -14.05
CA GLY A 307 20.35 -11.14 -13.38
C GLY A 307 21.14 -10.12 -12.55
N MET A 308 20.59 -8.91 -12.31
CA MET A 308 21.24 -7.92 -11.44
C MET A 308 21.03 -8.29 -9.98
N HIS A 309 22.14 -8.38 -9.23
CA HIS A 309 22.12 -8.65 -7.80
C HIS A 309 21.88 -7.37 -6.99
N TYR A 310 20.73 -7.27 -6.33
CA TYR A 310 20.37 -6.19 -5.42
C TYR A 310 20.81 -6.51 -4.00
N THR A 311 21.96 -5.96 -3.61
CA THR A 311 22.46 -6.05 -2.23
C THR A 311 21.77 -5.01 -1.34
N ARG A 312 21.79 -5.21 -0.01
CA ARG A 312 21.36 -4.21 0.99
C ARG A 312 21.87 -2.80 0.70
N ARG A 313 23.13 -2.67 0.25
CA ARG A 313 23.74 -1.38 -0.07
C ARG A 313 23.04 -0.70 -1.25
N ILE A 314 22.77 -1.46 -2.31
CA ILE A 314 22.07 -0.97 -3.52
C ILE A 314 20.64 -0.56 -3.15
N LEU A 315 19.93 -1.41 -2.43
CA LEU A 315 18.56 -1.13 -1.98
C LEU A 315 18.49 0.12 -1.09
N LYS A 316 19.47 0.32 -0.20
CA LYS A 316 19.57 1.52 0.62
C LYS A 316 19.81 2.77 -0.22
N GLN A 317 20.66 2.69 -1.24
CA GLN A 317 21.00 3.82 -2.09
C GLN A 317 19.86 4.20 -3.04
N GLN A 318 19.18 3.22 -3.63
CA GLN A 318 18.16 3.45 -4.66
C GLN A 318 16.76 3.67 -4.07
N TYR A 319 16.39 2.88 -3.06
CA TYR A 319 15.03 2.86 -2.51
C TYR A 319 14.97 3.32 -1.05
N GLY A 320 16.06 3.87 -0.51
CA GLY A 320 16.09 4.35 0.87
C GLY A 320 15.87 3.26 1.92
N LEU A 321 16.21 1.99 1.61
CA LEU A 321 16.03 0.84 2.50
C LEU A 321 16.51 1.13 3.93
N ARG A 322 15.60 0.96 4.89
CA ARG A 322 15.85 0.98 6.33
C ARG A 322 15.29 -0.29 6.96
N PHE A 323 16.07 -0.88 7.87
CA PHE A 323 15.56 -1.88 8.81
C PHE A 323 15.29 -1.18 10.12
N ARG A 324 14.01 -1.08 10.49
CA ARG A 324 13.58 -0.32 11.66
C ARG A 324 13.57 -1.21 12.89
N GLN A 325 14.15 -0.70 13.97
CA GLN A 325 14.28 -1.45 15.22
C GLN A 325 12.95 -1.48 15.99
N PRO A 326 12.73 -2.49 16.85
CA PRO A 326 11.55 -2.52 17.72
C PRO A 326 11.41 -1.22 18.54
N GLY A 327 10.24 -0.60 18.50
CA GLY A 327 9.94 0.64 19.24
C GLY A 327 10.42 1.94 18.58
N GLU A 328 11.15 1.87 17.47
CA GLU A 328 11.53 3.05 16.71
C GLU A 328 10.31 3.62 15.97
N PRO A 329 9.97 4.91 16.15
CA PRO A 329 8.76 5.49 15.57
C PRO A 329 8.91 5.69 14.05
N THR A 330 7.80 5.53 13.33
CA THR A 330 7.68 6.02 11.95
C THR A 330 7.56 7.54 11.91
N PRO A 331 7.78 8.18 10.74
CA PRO A 331 7.45 9.60 10.57
C PRO A 331 5.99 9.95 10.94
N TRP A 332 5.06 9.01 10.77
CA TRP A 332 3.66 9.19 11.15
C TRP A 332 3.42 9.03 12.66
N ASP A 333 4.16 8.14 13.34
CA ASP A 333 4.15 8.03 14.79
C ASP A 333 4.71 9.32 15.43
N GLU A 334 5.83 9.84 14.90
CA GLU A 334 6.41 11.11 15.33
C GLU A 334 5.49 12.31 15.06
N TRP A 335 4.76 12.28 13.94
CA TRP A 335 3.77 13.30 13.62
C TRP A 335 2.63 13.29 14.64
N MET A 336 2.14 12.10 15.00
CA MET A 336 1.10 11.91 16.03
C MET A 336 1.57 12.42 17.40
N ILE A 337 2.80 12.11 17.80
CA ILE A 337 3.38 12.58 19.08
C ILE A 337 3.45 14.11 19.12
N ARG A 338 3.77 14.78 18.01
CA ARG A 338 3.83 16.25 17.92
C ARG A 338 2.48 16.94 17.83
N HIS A 339 1.46 16.24 17.35
CA HIS A 339 0.09 16.74 17.23
C HIS A 339 -0.84 15.82 18.00
N PRO A 340 -0.66 15.72 19.34
CA PRO A 340 -1.48 14.84 20.14
C PRO A 340 -2.93 15.20 19.85
N ALA A 341 -3.78 14.18 19.70
CA ALA A 341 -5.19 14.45 19.71
C ALA A 341 -5.46 15.29 20.95
N ALA A 342 -6.06 16.47 20.77
CA ALA A 342 -6.71 17.15 21.87
C ALA A 342 -7.58 16.06 22.47
N VAL A 343 -7.16 15.53 23.62
CA VAL A 343 -7.90 14.51 24.34
C VAL A 343 -9.14 15.27 24.74
N TYR A 344 -10.17 15.20 23.89
CA TYR A 344 -11.49 15.61 24.27
C TYR A 344 -11.86 14.64 25.38
N THR A 345 -11.50 15.00 26.61
CA THR A 345 -12.13 14.48 27.81
C THR A 345 -13.60 14.75 27.60
N LEU A 346 -14.31 13.73 27.11
CA LEU A 346 -15.76 13.75 27.06
C LEU A 346 -16.21 14.06 28.51
N PRO A 347 -16.98 15.13 28.74
CA PRO A 347 -17.50 15.44 30.07
C PRO A 347 -18.39 14.32 30.61
#